data_AF-A0A2H1IT22-F1
#
_entry.id   AF-A0A2H1IT22-F1
#
_cell.length_a   1.000
_cell.length_b   1.000
_cell.length_c   1.000
_cell.angle_alpha   90.00
_cell.angle_beta   90.00
_cell.angle_gamma   90.00
#
_symmetry.space_group_name_H-M   'P 1'
#
loop_
_entity.id
_entity.type
_entity.pdbx_description
1 polymer ?
#
loop_
_entity_poly.entity_id
_entity_poly.type
_entity_poly.pdbx_seq_one_letter_code
_entity_poly.pdbx_strand_id
1 'polypeptide(L)'
;MRTSIATVCLSGTLEEKLRAAARAGFDGVEIFEQDLVVSPTSPEAIAKLAADLGISLDLYQPFRDLEGVDEAQFQKNLKRAETKFQLMARLRIDTILLCSNVGTATISDDGVVVEQLRRLGDLADCHRVNIAYEALAWGRFVSEYDHAWDLVKAADHPRIGTCLDSFHILSRNTDLSRIAEIPGEKIFFLQLADAPALTMDVLSWSRHHRVFPGEGAWDLSDFLTRIAATGYAGPVSLEVFNDSFRQGDTNRTAVDGLRSLRWLEASIADTPGKAAESQQSAGSAGPGSALDLQPLPEVEEPRGINYVELSTDDLGTLTRQMHQLGFQFIGYHRSKPHVQLWLRGQARIIVSEVTEEAGTTSAPVNGTFLRGIGFEVTDSQSAMDRAALLHAEEVPRDQAHDDEVLRGVFAPDGSEVFFHQFDAATPAWIKEFGHDHDEQVSHIDHVNLAQPSNHYDEAVLFYTSLLALHAQSSQDVPSPSGLVRSQVMSSTDGSVRMPLNVSPQPNAEAVAGRGIGSV
;
A
#
# COMPACT_ATOMS: atom_id res chain seq x y z
N MET A 1 7.24 8.16 12.45
CA MET A 1 5.98 7.57 12.96
C MET A 1 6.22 6.09 13.23
N ARG A 2 5.69 5.52 14.31
CA ARG A 2 5.83 4.07 14.59
C ARG A 2 4.85 3.27 13.75
N THR A 3 5.32 2.31 12.97
CA THR A 3 4.48 1.56 12.01
C THR A 3 4.17 0.15 12.49
N SER A 4 2.95 -0.32 12.21
CA SER A 4 2.53 -1.69 12.48
C SER A 4 1.74 -2.26 11.29
N ILE A 5 1.62 -3.59 11.24
CA ILE A 5 0.77 -4.29 10.27
C ILE A 5 0.10 -5.49 10.92
N ALA A 6 -1.19 -5.66 10.69
CA ALA A 6 -1.90 -6.85 11.12
C ALA A 6 -1.47 -8.07 10.30
N THR A 7 -1.25 -9.21 10.96
CA THR A 7 -0.87 -10.46 10.26
C THR A 7 -1.94 -10.92 9.27
N VAL A 8 -3.18 -10.44 9.39
CA VAL A 8 -4.26 -10.72 8.44
C VAL A 8 -4.02 -10.10 7.04
N CYS A 9 -3.23 -9.04 6.95
CA CYS A 9 -2.84 -8.39 5.70
C CYS A 9 -1.95 -9.27 4.83
N LEU A 10 -1.29 -10.26 5.43
CA LEU A 10 -0.23 -11.04 4.81
C LEU A 10 -0.66 -12.50 4.61
N SER A 11 -0.16 -13.12 3.54
CA SER A 11 -0.28 -14.55 3.25
C SER A 11 0.75 -15.39 4.04
N GLY A 12 0.65 -16.73 3.99
CA GLY A 12 1.65 -17.62 4.59
C GLY A 12 1.44 -17.96 6.07
N THR A 13 2.42 -18.62 6.67
CA THR A 13 2.45 -18.99 8.09
C THR A 13 2.73 -17.78 8.99
N LEU A 14 2.35 -17.83 10.27
CA LEU A 14 2.62 -16.74 11.21
C LEU A 14 4.11 -16.36 11.26
N GLU A 15 5.02 -17.33 11.16
CA GLU A 15 6.46 -17.06 11.16
C GLU A 15 6.93 -16.34 9.89
N GLU A 16 6.42 -16.73 8.72
CA GLU A 16 6.73 -16.05 7.45
C GLU A 16 6.23 -14.61 7.47
N LYS A 17 5.03 -14.37 8.01
CA LYS A 17 4.45 -13.02 8.16
C LYS A 17 5.30 -12.13 9.07
N LEU A 18 5.73 -12.63 10.23
CA LEU A 18 6.60 -11.88 11.15
C LEU A 18 7.93 -11.53 10.50
N ARG A 19 8.54 -12.47 9.77
CA ARG A 19 9.80 -12.25 9.05
C ARG A 19 9.62 -11.23 7.91
N ALA A 20 8.52 -11.31 7.17
CA ALA A 20 8.22 -10.37 6.10
C ALA A 20 8.01 -8.94 6.63
N ALA A 21 7.24 -8.77 7.72
CA ALA A 21 7.04 -7.48 8.36
C ALA A 21 8.37 -6.87 8.87
N ALA A 22 9.18 -7.68 9.57
CA ALA A 22 10.50 -7.24 10.04
C ALA A 22 11.46 -6.89 8.89
N ARG A 23 11.45 -7.68 7.80
CA ARG A 23 12.31 -7.45 6.63
C ARG A 23 11.89 -6.21 5.84
N ALA A 24 10.59 -5.94 5.75
CA ALA A 24 10.08 -4.72 5.15
C ALA A 24 10.51 -3.50 5.97
N GLY A 25 10.53 -3.61 7.30
CA GLY A 25 10.95 -2.55 8.22
C GLY A 25 9.82 -1.98 9.08
N PHE A 26 8.78 -2.77 9.36
CA PHE A 26 7.77 -2.42 10.35
C PHE A 26 8.35 -2.46 11.77
N ASP A 27 7.89 -1.56 12.64
CA ASP A 27 8.28 -1.56 14.06
C ASP A 27 7.53 -2.62 14.86
N GLY A 28 6.30 -2.94 14.47
CA GLY A 28 5.44 -3.87 15.17
C GLY A 28 4.43 -4.60 14.28
N VAL A 29 3.69 -5.53 14.90
CA VAL A 29 2.62 -6.29 14.25
C VAL A 29 1.42 -6.48 15.16
N GLU A 30 0.25 -6.63 14.55
CA GLU A 30 -0.96 -7.08 15.23
C GLU A 30 -1.16 -8.58 15.01
N ILE A 31 -1.30 -9.34 16.09
CA ILE A 31 -1.54 -10.78 16.01
C ILE A 31 -3.02 -11.03 15.77
N PHE A 32 -3.36 -11.46 14.56
CA PHE A 32 -4.68 -11.98 14.25
C PHE A 32 -4.86 -13.38 14.85
N GLU A 33 -5.89 -13.58 15.67
CA GLU A 33 -6.14 -14.79 16.45
C GLU A 33 -6.09 -16.06 15.60
N GLN A 34 -6.66 -16.03 14.39
CA GLN A 34 -6.70 -17.21 13.52
C GLN A 34 -5.29 -17.69 13.15
N ASP A 35 -4.33 -16.78 12.92
CA ASP A 35 -2.95 -17.14 12.61
C ASP A 35 -2.28 -17.84 13.80
N LEU A 36 -2.62 -17.45 15.03
CA LEU A 36 -2.15 -18.11 16.23
C LEU A 36 -2.80 -19.48 16.44
N VAL A 37 -4.10 -19.61 16.15
CA VAL A 37 -4.86 -20.87 16.30
C VAL A 37 -4.36 -21.96 15.36
N VAL A 38 -4.02 -21.60 14.12
CA VAL A 38 -3.52 -22.57 13.12
C VAL A 38 -2.01 -22.76 13.17
N SER A 39 -1.30 -21.92 13.94
CA SER A 39 0.15 -22.04 14.10
C SER A 39 0.51 -23.26 14.95
N PRO A 40 1.49 -24.08 14.53
CA PRO A 40 2.05 -25.13 15.38
C PRO A 40 2.96 -24.55 16.49
N THR A 41 3.28 -23.26 16.42
CA THR A 41 4.29 -22.61 17.26
C THR A 41 3.66 -22.03 18.52
N SER A 42 4.27 -22.33 19.68
CA SER A 42 3.77 -21.85 20.98
C SER A 42 3.83 -20.32 21.11
N PRO A 43 2.93 -19.69 21.90
CA PRO A 43 2.98 -18.24 22.19
C PRO A 43 4.36 -17.72 22.63
N GLU A 44 5.08 -18.47 23.46
CA GLU A 44 6.42 -18.08 23.94
C GLU A 44 7.45 -18.05 22.81
N ALA A 45 7.36 -18.99 21.89
CA ALA A 45 8.23 -19.05 20.71
C ALA A 45 7.90 -17.93 19.71
N ILE A 46 6.62 -17.57 19.55
CA ILE A 46 6.20 -16.39 18.77
C ILE A 46 6.75 -15.10 19.38
N ALA A 47 6.59 -14.91 20.69
CA ALA A 47 7.15 -13.74 21.40
C ALA A 47 8.67 -13.68 21.29
N LYS A 48 9.34 -14.83 21.37
CA LYS A 48 10.79 -14.92 21.16
C LYS A 48 11.18 -14.56 19.72
N LEU A 49 10.47 -15.08 18.73
CA LEU A 49 10.75 -14.79 17.32
C LEU A 49 10.60 -13.30 17.03
N ALA A 50 9.53 -12.65 17.50
CA ALA A 50 9.34 -11.21 17.35
C ALA A 50 10.51 -10.42 17.97
N ALA A 51 10.93 -10.78 19.19
CA ALA A 51 12.08 -10.17 19.85
C ALA A 51 13.40 -10.41 19.10
N ASP A 52 13.63 -11.60 18.55
CA ASP A 52 14.83 -11.92 17.76
C ASP A 52 14.85 -11.15 16.42
N LEU A 53 13.68 -10.83 15.87
CA LEU A 53 13.50 -10.02 14.66
C LEU A 53 13.54 -8.51 14.93
N GLY A 54 13.50 -8.09 16.19
CA GLY A 54 13.49 -6.67 16.56
C GLY A 54 12.16 -5.95 16.36
N ILE A 55 11.05 -6.70 16.23
CA ILE A 55 9.69 -6.14 16.09
C ILE A 55 8.85 -6.39 17.33
N SER A 56 7.93 -5.49 17.64
CA SER A 56 6.99 -5.63 18.76
C SER A 56 5.69 -6.34 18.35
N LEU A 57 5.01 -6.91 19.33
CA LEU A 57 3.65 -7.42 19.18
C LEU A 57 2.70 -6.39 19.80
N ASP A 58 2.06 -5.58 18.95
CA ASP A 58 1.42 -4.33 19.36
C ASP A 58 -0.05 -4.50 19.76
N LEU A 59 -0.72 -5.49 19.16
CA LEU A 59 -2.14 -5.73 19.40
C LEU A 59 -2.47 -7.21 19.27
N TYR A 60 -3.34 -7.72 20.14
CA TYR A 60 -4.02 -8.99 19.93
C TYR A 60 -5.42 -8.71 19.41
N GLN A 61 -5.82 -9.36 18.33
CA GLN A 61 -7.13 -9.11 17.75
C GLN A 61 -7.70 -10.33 17.02
N PRO A 62 -9.03 -10.42 16.85
CA PRO A 62 -10.06 -9.60 17.47
C PRO A 62 -10.61 -10.26 18.75
N PHE A 63 -11.11 -9.48 19.70
CA PHE A 63 -12.10 -9.94 20.68
C PHE A 63 -13.49 -9.49 20.23
N ARG A 64 -14.40 -10.43 20.00
CA ARG A 64 -15.75 -10.14 19.47
C ARG A 64 -16.83 -10.34 20.52
N ASP A 65 -17.96 -9.69 20.34
CA ASP A 65 -19.25 -9.98 20.97
C ASP A 65 -19.21 -9.99 22.51
N LEU A 66 -18.82 -8.88 23.14
CA LEU A 66 -18.73 -8.75 24.60
C LEU A 66 -19.94 -8.05 25.23
N GLU A 67 -20.24 -6.84 24.76
CA GLU A 67 -21.10 -5.85 25.39
C GLU A 67 -22.54 -5.86 24.84
N GLY A 68 -23.48 -5.19 25.52
CA GLY A 68 -24.88 -5.11 25.10
C GLY A 68 -25.67 -6.40 25.32
N VAL A 69 -25.28 -7.21 26.29
CA VAL A 69 -25.88 -8.52 26.62
C VAL A 69 -26.41 -8.56 28.05
N ASP A 70 -27.22 -9.57 28.39
CA ASP A 70 -27.64 -9.79 29.78
C ASP A 70 -26.47 -10.19 30.71
N GLU A 71 -26.67 -10.06 32.02
CA GLU A 71 -25.62 -10.33 33.02
C GLU A 71 -25.05 -11.75 32.93
N ALA A 72 -25.88 -12.75 32.64
CA ALA A 72 -25.43 -14.14 32.60
C ALA A 72 -24.50 -14.40 31.40
N GLN A 73 -24.81 -13.81 30.24
CA GLN A 73 -23.94 -13.86 29.08
C GLN A 73 -22.69 -13.00 29.29
N PHE A 74 -22.82 -11.82 29.91
CA PHE A 74 -21.70 -10.94 30.19
C PHE A 74 -20.64 -11.61 31.09
N GLN A 75 -21.05 -12.33 32.13
CA GLN A 75 -20.13 -13.11 32.97
C GLN A 75 -19.34 -14.17 32.19
N LYS A 76 -19.98 -14.84 31.22
CA LYS A 76 -19.28 -15.78 30.33
C LYS A 76 -18.28 -15.06 29.42
N ASN A 77 -18.66 -13.90 28.90
CA ASN A 77 -17.79 -13.06 28.07
C ASN A 77 -16.56 -12.58 28.86
N LEU A 78 -16.73 -12.17 30.12
CA LEU A 78 -15.61 -11.82 31.01
C LEU A 78 -14.66 -13.00 31.24
N LYS A 79 -15.19 -14.21 31.43
CA LYS A 79 -14.33 -15.40 31.57
C LYS A 79 -13.53 -15.69 30.30
N ARG A 80 -14.12 -15.47 29.12
CA ARG A 80 -13.42 -15.56 27.83
C ARG A 80 -12.34 -14.48 27.72
N ALA A 81 -12.63 -13.24 28.11
CA ALA A 81 -11.66 -12.14 28.13
C ALA A 81 -10.47 -12.45 29.05
N GLU A 82 -10.72 -12.92 30.27
CA GLU A 82 -9.66 -13.32 31.22
C GLU A 82 -8.73 -14.39 30.62
N THR A 83 -9.30 -15.37 29.91
CA THR A 83 -8.52 -16.42 29.23
C THR A 83 -7.64 -15.81 28.13
N LYS A 84 -8.13 -14.79 27.41
CA LYS A 84 -7.33 -14.07 26.41
C LYS A 84 -6.23 -13.22 27.06
N PHE A 85 -6.50 -12.56 28.17
CA PHE A 85 -5.48 -11.79 28.90
C PHE A 85 -4.32 -12.70 29.38
N GLN A 86 -4.63 -13.91 29.85
CA GLN A 86 -3.61 -14.89 30.21
C GLN A 86 -2.79 -15.36 29.00
N LEU A 87 -3.40 -15.53 27.83
CA LEU A 87 -2.71 -15.85 26.59
C LEU A 87 -1.81 -14.68 26.14
N MET A 88 -2.33 -13.45 26.16
CA MET A 88 -1.59 -12.25 25.79
C MET A 88 -0.36 -12.04 26.67
N ALA A 89 -0.44 -12.34 27.97
CA ALA A 89 0.71 -12.30 28.87
C ALA A 89 1.85 -13.23 28.41
N ARG A 90 1.54 -14.38 27.81
CA ARG A 90 2.53 -15.31 27.24
C ARG A 90 3.14 -14.80 25.94
N LEU A 91 2.36 -14.05 25.15
CA LEU A 91 2.82 -13.34 23.94
C LEU A 91 3.57 -12.05 24.27
N ARG A 92 3.44 -11.52 25.50
CA ARG A 92 3.89 -10.19 25.91
C ARG A 92 3.20 -9.05 25.15
N ILE A 93 1.91 -9.24 24.87
CA ILE A 93 1.02 -8.21 24.32
C ILE A 93 0.22 -7.62 25.48
N ASP A 94 0.09 -6.30 25.52
CA ASP A 94 -0.67 -5.60 26.56
C ASP A 94 -1.93 -4.90 26.04
N THR A 95 -2.20 -4.91 24.74
CA THR A 95 -3.38 -4.27 24.14
C THR A 95 -4.20 -5.28 23.34
N ILE A 96 -5.51 -5.27 23.53
CA ILE A 96 -6.47 -6.10 22.79
C ILE A 96 -7.51 -5.22 22.10
N LEU A 97 -7.84 -5.59 20.87
CA LEU A 97 -8.93 -4.96 20.14
C LEU A 97 -10.26 -5.63 20.51
N LEU A 98 -11.21 -4.83 21.00
CA LEU A 98 -12.60 -5.24 21.22
C LEU A 98 -13.46 -4.63 20.11
N CYS A 99 -13.89 -5.46 19.17
CA CYS A 99 -14.88 -5.04 18.17
C CYS A 99 -16.27 -4.93 18.81
N SER A 100 -17.06 -3.93 18.40
CA SER A 100 -18.46 -3.81 18.79
C SER A 100 -19.26 -5.07 18.43
N ASN A 101 -20.24 -5.39 19.27
CA ASN A 101 -20.98 -6.63 19.23
C ASN A 101 -21.92 -6.67 18.01
N VAL A 102 -21.86 -7.78 17.27
CA VAL A 102 -22.68 -8.01 16.08
C VAL A 102 -23.65 -9.16 16.33
N GLY A 103 -23.18 -10.22 16.99
CA GLY A 103 -23.90 -11.49 17.06
C GLY A 103 -24.79 -11.65 18.29
N THR A 104 -24.29 -11.30 19.47
CA THR A 104 -24.94 -11.69 20.73
C THR A 104 -25.67 -10.55 21.45
N ALA A 105 -25.46 -9.30 21.03
CA ALA A 105 -26.11 -8.15 21.65
C ALA A 105 -27.65 -8.23 21.54
N THR A 106 -28.31 -8.04 22.69
CA THR A 106 -29.77 -8.05 22.84
C THR A 106 -30.31 -6.80 23.52
N ILE A 107 -29.43 -5.98 24.12
CA ILE A 107 -29.80 -4.78 24.88
C ILE A 107 -29.22 -3.54 24.19
N SER A 108 -30.10 -2.64 23.74
CA SER A 108 -29.77 -1.37 23.10
C SER A 108 -29.83 -0.22 24.11
N ASP A 109 -29.07 -0.34 25.21
CA ASP A 109 -28.98 0.68 26.27
C ASP A 109 -27.50 1.02 26.52
N ASP A 110 -27.12 2.26 26.22
CA ASP A 110 -25.76 2.76 26.40
C ASP A 110 -25.31 2.67 27.85
N GLY A 111 -26.21 2.82 28.83
CA GLY A 111 -25.87 2.66 30.25
C GLY A 111 -25.40 1.25 30.59
N VAL A 112 -25.97 0.23 29.94
CA VAL A 112 -25.54 -1.17 30.08
C VAL A 112 -24.18 -1.37 29.43
N VAL A 113 -23.96 -0.83 28.23
CA VAL A 113 -22.67 -0.93 27.53
C VAL A 113 -21.56 -0.25 28.33
N VAL A 114 -21.80 0.97 28.83
CA VAL A 114 -20.85 1.72 29.66
C VAL A 114 -20.46 0.94 30.92
N GLU A 115 -21.43 0.37 31.63
CA GLU A 115 -21.16 -0.43 32.82
C GLU A 115 -20.39 -1.72 32.49
N GLN A 116 -20.70 -2.37 31.37
CA GLN A 116 -19.98 -3.56 30.91
C GLN A 116 -18.55 -3.24 30.48
N LEU A 117 -18.32 -2.12 29.80
CA LEU A 117 -16.97 -1.65 29.47
C LEU A 117 -16.17 -1.32 30.74
N ARG A 118 -16.78 -0.69 31.75
CA ARG A 118 -16.12 -0.40 33.03
C ARG A 118 -15.68 -1.68 33.75
N ARG A 119 -16.57 -2.66 33.85
CA ARG A 119 -16.28 -3.96 34.49
C ARG A 119 -15.26 -4.79 33.71
N LEU A 120 -15.26 -4.70 32.39
CA LEU A 120 -14.17 -5.25 31.58
C LEU A 120 -12.85 -4.52 31.89
N GLY A 121 -12.89 -3.20 32.06
CA GLY A 121 -11.76 -2.38 32.48
C GLY A 121 -11.17 -2.81 33.82
N ASP A 122 -12.00 -3.06 34.83
CA ASP A 122 -11.55 -3.55 36.14
C ASP A 122 -10.79 -4.88 36.01
N LEU A 123 -11.31 -5.81 35.20
CA LEU A 123 -10.65 -7.07 34.90
C LEU A 123 -9.34 -6.84 34.13
N ALA A 124 -9.35 -5.98 33.12
CA ALA A 124 -8.18 -5.67 32.32
C ALA A 124 -7.06 -5.05 33.17
N ASP A 125 -7.38 -4.21 34.17
CA ASP A 125 -6.39 -3.62 35.08
C ASP A 125 -5.68 -4.67 35.94
N CYS A 126 -6.42 -5.69 36.41
CA CYS A 126 -5.85 -6.83 37.13
C CYS A 126 -4.79 -7.58 36.32
N HIS A 127 -4.91 -7.54 34.99
CA HIS A 127 -4.00 -8.18 34.04
C HIS A 127 -3.03 -7.21 33.34
N ARG A 128 -3.12 -5.90 33.63
CA ARG A 128 -2.37 -4.83 32.95
C ARG A 128 -2.60 -4.81 31.44
N VAL A 129 -3.82 -5.07 31.02
CA VAL A 129 -4.25 -5.04 29.62
C VAL A 129 -5.02 -3.75 29.32
N ASN A 130 -4.78 -3.17 28.16
CA ASN A 130 -5.54 -2.05 27.60
C ASN A 130 -6.55 -2.59 26.58
N ILE A 131 -7.77 -2.07 26.62
CA ILE A 131 -8.85 -2.42 25.69
C ILE A 131 -9.01 -1.28 24.69
N ALA A 132 -8.74 -1.56 23.41
CA ALA A 132 -9.02 -0.65 22.31
C ALA A 132 -10.41 -1.00 21.74
N TYR A 133 -11.43 -0.21 22.07
CA TYR A 133 -12.80 -0.44 21.62
C TYR A 133 -13.04 0.14 20.23
N GLU A 134 -13.41 -0.73 19.29
CA GLU A 134 -13.59 -0.44 17.87
C GLU A 134 -15.08 -0.54 17.48
N ALA A 135 -15.60 0.49 16.83
CA ALA A 135 -16.92 0.42 16.20
C ALA A 135 -16.82 -0.25 14.83
N LEU A 136 -17.31 -1.49 14.71
CA LEU A 136 -17.50 -2.10 13.40
C LEU A 136 -18.61 -1.38 12.66
N ALA A 137 -18.42 -1.09 11.37
CA ALA A 137 -19.43 -0.41 10.55
C ALA A 137 -20.78 -1.14 10.44
N TRP A 138 -20.82 -2.43 10.80
CA TRP A 138 -22.01 -3.28 10.88
C TRP A 138 -22.31 -3.76 12.31
N GLY A 139 -21.75 -3.11 13.33
CA GLY A 139 -22.06 -3.35 14.74
C GLY A 139 -23.56 -3.20 15.00
N ARG A 140 -24.12 -4.06 15.87
CA ARG A 140 -25.58 -4.16 16.03
C ARG A 140 -26.21 -2.91 16.64
N PHE A 141 -25.57 -2.36 17.68
CA PHE A 141 -26.02 -1.14 18.36
C PHE A 141 -24.96 -0.04 18.40
N VAL A 142 -23.68 -0.37 18.19
CA VAL A 142 -22.56 0.58 18.12
C VAL A 142 -21.84 0.37 16.79
N SER A 143 -22.02 1.28 15.86
CA SER A 143 -21.45 1.20 14.50
C SER A 143 -20.80 2.48 13.99
N GLU A 144 -20.72 3.50 14.84
CA GLU A 144 -20.07 4.79 14.56
C GLU A 144 -18.96 5.03 15.58
N TYR A 145 -17.83 5.59 15.13
CA TYR A 145 -16.67 5.82 16.00
C TYR A 145 -16.96 6.84 17.10
N ASP A 146 -17.80 7.85 16.81
CA ASP A 146 -18.10 8.92 17.73
C ASP A 146 -19.06 8.46 18.84
N HIS A 147 -19.98 7.54 18.51
CA HIS A 147 -20.76 6.80 19.52
C HIS A 147 -19.88 5.90 20.37
N ALA A 148 -18.95 5.14 19.78
CA ALA A 148 -17.99 4.35 20.55
C ALA A 148 -17.14 5.24 21.47
N TRP A 149 -16.71 6.41 21.02
CA TRP A 149 -16.01 7.38 21.86
C TRP A 149 -16.89 7.88 23.02
N ASP A 150 -18.16 8.21 22.78
CA ASP A 150 -19.04 8.65 23.86
C ASP A 150 -19.22 7.58 24.95
N LEU A 151 -19.27 6.30 24.56
CA LEU A 151 -19.30 5.16 25.49
C LEU A 151 -17.98 5.00 26.26
N VAL A 152 -16.83 5.10 25.58
CA VAL A 152 -15.49 5.06 26.21
C VAL A 152 -15.33 6.22 27.20
N LYS A 153 -15.72 7.42 26.81
CA LYS A 153 -15.70 8.63 27.64
C LYS A 153 -16.58 8.48 28.88
N ALA A 154 -17.77 7.90 28.73
CA ALA A 154 -18.70 7.67 29.84
C ALA A 154 -18.26 6.51 30.77
N ALA A 155 -17.55 5.51 30.23
CA ALA A 155 -16.96 4.44 31.04
C ALA A 155 -15.89 4.98 32.00
N ASP A 156 -15.13 5.99 31.54
CA ASP A 156 -14.11 6.73 32.30
C ASP A 156 -13.13 5.81 33.04
N HIS A 157 -12.57 4.84 32.31
CA HIS A 157 -11.65 3.86 32.87
C HIS A 157 -10.26 3.97 32.21
N PRO A 158 -9.14 3.92 32.95
CA PRO A 158 -7.80 4.08 32.38
C PRO A 158 -7.38 2.94 31.45
N ARG A 159 -8.02 1.76 31.55
CA ARG A 159 -7.81 0.61 30.65
C ARG A 159 -8.75 0.53 29.46
N ILE A 160 -9.68 1.48 29.31
CA ILE A 160 -10.62 1.52 28.19
C ILE A 160 -10.31 2.76 27.35
N GLY A 161 -9.93 2.51 26.10
CA GLY A 161 -9.70 3.52 25.07
C GLY A 161 -10.42 3.12 23.78
N THR A 162 -10.26 3.91 22.73
CA THR A 162 -10.84 3.63 21.41
C THR A 162 -9.78 3.12 20.44
N CYS A 163 -10.19 2.22 19.54
CA CYS A 163 -9.49 1.95 18.28
C CYS A 163 -10.21 2.74 17.18
N LEU A 164 -9.46 3.53 16.40
CA LEU A 164 -9.99 4.15 15.20
C LEU A 164 -9.54 3.33 13.98
N ASP A 165 -10.50 2.79 13.24
CA ASP A 165 -10.27 2.11 11.95
C ASP A 165 -10.81 3.00 10.82
N SER A 166 -9.95 3.36 9.86
CA SER A 166 -10.33 4.27 8.79
C SER A 166 -11.40 3.69 7.86
N PHE A 167 -11.40 2.39 7.61
CA PHE A 167 -12.42 1.77 6.77
C PHE A 167 -13.80 1.83 7.43
N HIS A 168 -13.89 1.48 8.72
CA HIS A 168 -15.17 1.50 9.43
C HIS A 168 -15.79 2.89 9.49
N ILE A 169 -14.95 3.93 9.59
CA ILE A 169 -15.39 5.32 9.62
C ILE A 169 -15.75 5.83 8.22
N LEU A 170 -14.86 5.66 7.24
CA LEU A 170 -15.01 6.26 5.92
C LEU A 170 -16.04 5.53 5.04
N SER A 171 -16.21 4.22 5.19
CA SER A 171 -17.25 3.46 4.48
C SER A 171 -18.67 3.89 4.83
N ARG A 172 -18.87 4.50 6.00
CA ARG A 172 -20.14 5.03 6.48
C ARG A 172 -20.35 6.51 6.13
N ASN A 173 -19.32 7.18 5.62
CA ASN A 173 -19.32 8.61 5.35
C ASN A 173 -19.67 9.44 6.61
N THR A 174 -19.16 8.99 7.76
CA THR A 174 -19.36 9.64 9.06
C THR A 174 -18.55 10.93 9.13
N ASP A 175 -19.10 11.96 9.79
CA ASP A 175 -18.38 13.23 9.98
C ASP A 175 -17.13 13.02 10.83
N LEU A 176 -15.99 13.53 10.37
CA LEU A 176 -14.68 13.40 11.02
C LEU A 176 -14.39 14.52 12.04
N SER A 177 -15.28 15.51 12.17
CA SER A 177 -15.05 16.67 13.04
C SER A 177 -14.83 16.30 14.51
N ARG A 178 -15.52 15.24 14.99
CA ARG A 178 -15.47 14.79 16.38
C ARG A 178 -14.17 14.07 16.77
N ILE A 179 -13.30 13.74 15.81
CA ILE A 179 -11.94 13.23 16.12
C ILE A 179 -11.19 14.22 17.02
N ALA A 180 -11.38 15.54 16.81
CA ALA A 180 -10.75 16.58 17.62
C ALA A 180 -11.21 16.60 19.10
N GLU A 181 -12.30 15.92 19.44
CA GLU A 181 -12.82 15.78 20.81
C GLU A 181 -12.13 14.64 21.59
N ILE A 182 -11.39 13.77 20.91
CA ILE A 182 -10.78 12.59 21.50
C ILE A 182 -9.34 12.95 21.95
N PRO A 183 -9.02 12.88 23.25
CA PRO A 183 -7.64 13.04 23.71
C PRO A 183 -6.75 11.97 23.08
N GLY A 184 -5.56 12.35 22.58
CA GLY A 184 -4.65 11.42 21.92
C GLY A 184 -4.30 10.19 22.78
N GLU A 185 -4.21 10.34 24.10
CA GLU A 185 -3.96 9.24 25.04
C GLU A 185 -5.14 8.26 25.21
N LYS A 186 -6.34 8.62 24.75
CA LYS A 186 -7.52 7.75 24.73
C LYS A 186 -7.68 6.98 23.42
N ILE A 187 -6.92 7.33 22.39
CA ILE A 187 -6.78 6.52 21.18
C ILE A 187 -5.71 5.46 21.50
N PHE A 188 -6.14 4.24 21.76
CA PHE A 188 -5.22 3.16 22.13
C PHE A 188 -4.62 2.47 20.91
N PHE A 189 -5.29 2.57 19.77
CA PHE A 189 -4.80 2.00 18.52
C PHE A 189 -5.41 2.71 17.31
N LEU A 190 -4.67 2.70 16.19
CA LEU A 190 -5.09 3.24 14.91
C LEU A 190 -4.84 2.21 13.81
N GLN A 191 -5.89 1.85 13.10
CA GLN A 191 -5.83 0.95 11.94
C GLN A 191 -6.21 1.73 10.68
N LEU A 192 -5.36 1.64 9.68
CA LEU A 192 -5.54 2.26 8.39
C LEU A 192 -5.80 1.18 7.34
N ALA A 193 -6.85 1.43 6.57
CA ALA A 193 -7.23 0.73 5.37
C ALA A 193 -7.94 1.71 4.44
N ASP A 194 -7.56 1.67 3.18
CA ASP A 194 -8.24 2.38 2.11
C ASP A 194 -9.23 1.43 1.42
N ALA A 195 -10.06 1.96 0.53
CA ALA A 195 -10.94 1.15 -0.28
C ALA A 195 -11.33 1.87 -1.59
N PRO A 196 -11.58 1.12 -2.68
CA PRO A 196 -12.21 1.68 -3.86
C PRO A 196 -13.65 2.10 -3.53
N ALA A 197 -14.13 3.18 -4.15
CA ALA A 197 -15.50 3.65 -3.98
C ALA A 197 -16.51 2.67 -4.65
N LEU A 198 -17.03 1.72 -3.86
CA LEU A 198 -17.97 0.69 -4.31
C LEU A 198 -19.35 0.88 -3.67
N THR A 199 -20.39 0.44 -4.38
CA THR A 199 -21.76 0.36 -3.84
C THR A 199 -22.10 -1.10 -3.55
N MET A 200 -21.93 -1.53 -2.30
CA MET A 200 -22.25 -2.89 -1.85
C MET A 200 -22.48 -2.94 -0.33
N ASP A 201 -22.76 -4.12 0.23
CA ASP A 201 -22.85 -4.26 1.68
C ASP A 201 -21.48 -4.07 2.34
N VAL A 202 -21.44 -3.31 3.43
CA VAL A 202 -20.19 -2.88 4.09
C VAL A 202 -19.37 -4.05 4.63
N LEU A 203 -20.00 -5.16 5.00
CA LEU A 203 -19.32 -6.35 5.50
C LEU A 203 -18.54 -7.04 4.37
N SER A 204 -19.18 -7.30 3.23
CA SER A 204 -18.50 -7.85 2.05
C SER A 204 -17.45 -6.88 1.53
N TRP A 205 -17.74 -5.58 1.49
CA TRP A 205 -16.77 -4.55 1.13
C TRP A 205 -15.52 -4.66 1.99
N SER A 206 -15.69 -4.68 3.31
CA SER A 206 -14.59 -4.75 4.28
C SER A 206 -13.76 -6.02 4.19
N ARG A 207 -14.36 -7.16 3.80
CA ARG A 207 -13.68 -8.46 3.81
C ARG A 207 -12.89 -8.75 2.55
N HIS A 208 -13.22 -8.07 1.45
CA HIS A 208 -12.73 -8.44 0.12
C HIS A 208 -12.02 -7.30 -0.61
N HIS A 209 -12.32 -6.03 -0.30
CA HIS A 209 -11.86 -4.90 -1.11
C HIS A 209 -11.18 -3.79 -0.30
N ARG A 210 -10.74 -4.04 0.93
CA ARG A 210 -9.77 -3.13 1.56
C ARG A 210 -8.48 -3.15 0.75
N VAL A 211 -7.80 -2.03 0.67
CA VAL A 211 -6.48 -1.87 0.04
C VAL A 211 -5.61 -0.99 0.93
N PHE A 212 -4.31 -0.88 0.65
CA PHE A 212 -3.42 -0.03 1.41
C PHE A 212 -3.66 1.46 1.13
N PRO A 213 -3.29 2.37 2.05
CA PRO A 213 -3.36 3.81 1.83
C PRO A 213 -2.81 4.27 0.48
N GLY A 214 -3.63 4.98 -0.31
CA GLY A 214 -3.22 5.50 -1.62
C GLY A 214 -3.55 4.58 -2.80
N GLU A 215 -4.01 3.36 -2.54
CA GLU A 215 -4.53 2.45 -3.57
C GLU A 215 -6.05 2.59 -3.77
N GLY A 216 -6.74 3.19 -2.80
CA GLY A 216 -8.19 3.35 -2.82
C GLY A 216 -8.63 4.74 -3.27
N ALA A 217 -9.81 5.15 -2.81
CA ALA A 217 -10.47 6.38 -3.23
C ALA A 217 -10.65 7.38 -2.09
N TRP A 218 -10.21 7.07 -0.86
CA TRP A 218 -10.49 7.88 0.31
C TRP A 218 -9.35 8.81 0.69
N ASP A 219 -9.70 9.96 1.29
CA ASP A 219 -8.74 10.94 1.79
C ASP A 219 -8.22 10.54 3.19
N LEU A 220 -7.30 9.58 3.19
CA LEU A 220 -6.60 9.17 4.41
C LEU A 220 -5.61 10.23 4.93
N SER A 221 -5.21 11.19 4.08
CA SER A 221 -4.32 12.28 4.50
C SER A 221 -5.04 13.22 5.47
N ASP A 222 -6.29 13.62 5.17
CA ASP A 222 -7.12 14.40 6.11
C ASP A 222 -7.44 13.60 7.38
N PHE A 223 -7.76 12.30 7.25
CA PHE A 223 -8.02 11.43 8.39
C PHE A 223 -6.84 11.34 9.36
N LEU A 224 -5.64 11.03 8.86
CA LEU A 224 -4.43 10.94 9.69
C LEU A 224 -4.02 12.31 10.24
N THR A 225 -4.19 13.40 9.47
CA THR A 225 -3.94 14.77 9.95
C THR A 225 -4.78 15.11 11.17
N ARG A 226 -6.07 14.75 11.16
CA ARG A 226 -6.98 14.99 12.30
C ARG A 226 -6.56 14.19 13.53
N ILE A 227 -6.16 12.94 13.34
CA ILE A 227 -5.70 12.10 14.45
C ILE A 227 -4.37 12.60 15.01
N ALA A 228 -3.41 12.98 14.16
CA ALA A 228 -2.15 13.57 14.60
C ALA A 228 -2.37 14.84 15.45
N ALA A 229 -3.36 15.66 15.08
CA ALA A 229 -3.72 16.88 15.83
C ALA A 229 -4.27 16.62 17.24
N THR A 230 -4.74 15.40 17.55
CA THR A 230 -5.16 15.01 18.92
C THR A 230 -3.99 14.82 19.88
N GLY A 231 -2.75 14.77 19.36
CA GLY A 231 -1.58 14.40 20.13
C GLY A 231 -1.35 12.88 20.24
N TYR A 232 -2.07 12.07 19.45
CA TYR A 232 -1.82 10.64 19.35
C TYR A 232 -0.35 10.35 19.06
N ALA A 233 0.21 9.36 19.75
CA ALA A 233 1.62 8.98 19.65
C ALA A 233 1.81 7.44 19.60
N GLY A 234 0.71 6.69 19.44
CA GLY A 234 0.75 5.23 19.34
C GLY A 234 1.12 4.73 17.93
N PRO A 235 1.09 3.41 17.71
CA PRO A 235 1.34 2.81 16.39
C PRO A 235 0.32 3.26 15.34
N VAL A 236 0.79 3.52 14.12
CA VAL A 236 -0.06 3.65 12.94
C VAL A 236 0.01 2.33 12.19
N SER A 237 -1.10 1.59 12.25
CA SER A 237 -1.12 0.19 11.80
C SER A 237 -1.94 0.01 10.54
N LEU A 238 -1.68 -1.06 9.79
CA LEU A 238 -2.47 -1.47 8.63
C LEU A 238 -3.35 -2.68 8.96
N GLU A 239 -4.64 -2.59 8.65
CA GLU A 239 -5.57 -3.72 8.77
C GLU A 239 -6.39 -3.91 7.48
N VAL A 240 -5.85 -4.69 6.55
CA VAL A 240 -6.41 -4.89 5.22
C VAL A 240 -6.84 -6.34 5.02
N PHE A 241 -8.15 -6.54 4.84
CA PHE A 241 -8.71 -7.81 4.37
C PHE A 241 -8.91 -7.74 2.86
N ASN A 242 -8.00 -8.38 2.14
CA ASN A 242 -8.00 -8.41 0.68
C ASN A 242 -7.65 -9.81 0.19
N ASP A 243 -8.48 -10.39 -0.67
CA ASP A 243 -8.29 -11.77 -1.14
C ASP A 243 -7.02 -11.91 -1.99
N SER A 244 -6.68 -10.89 -2.80
CA SER A 244 -5.46 -10.86 -3.61
C SER A 244 -4.21 -10.82 -2.73
N PHE A 245 -4.21 -10.01 -1.67
CA PHE A 245 -3.06 -9.90 -0.76
C PHE A 245 -2.83 -11.21 0.01
N ARG A 246 -3.91 -11.89 0.40
CA ARG A 246 -3.83 -13.19 1.07
C ARG A 246 -3.39 -14.34 0.16
N GLN A 247 -3.33 -14.10 -1.16
CA GLN A 247 -2.78 -15.01 -2.17
C GLN A 247 -1.45 -14.51 -2.75
N GLY A 248 -1.02 -13.29 -2.40
CA GLY A 248 0.18 -12.65 -2.91
C GLY A 248 1.46 -13.10 -2.22
N ASP A 249 2.60 -12.63 -2.73
CA ASP A 249 3.89 -12.83 -2.08
C ASP A 249 3.96 -12.04 -0.77
N THR A 250 4.16 -12.74 0.33
CA THR A 250 4.14 -12.18 1.69
C THR A 250 5.10 -11.01 1.87
N ASN A 251 6.30 -11.09 1.29
CA ASN A 251 7.31 -10.06 1.50
C ASN A 251 7.05 -8.81 0.69
N ARG A 252 6.64 -9.01 -0.56
CA ARG A 252 6.22 -7.93 -1.45
C ARG A 252 5.04 -7.15 -0.85
N THR A 253 4.00 -7.85 -0.39
CA THR A 253 2.85 -7.21 0.27
C THR A 253 3.27 -6.46 1.54
N ALA A 254 4.24 -6.96 2.30
CA ALA A 254 4.77 -6.23 3.46
C ALA A 254 5.53 -4.96 3.05
N VAL A 255 6.38 -5.02 2.02
CA VAL A 255 7.07 -3.84 1.48
C VAL A 255 6.07 -2.80 0.99
N ASP A 256 5.02 -3.24 0.32
CA ASP A 256 4.01 -2.34 -0.23
C ASP A 256 3.16 -1.67 0.85
N GLY A 257 2.76 -2.42 1.90
CA GLY A 257 2.13 -1.82 3.07
C GLY A 257 3.04 -0.80 3.76
N LEU A 258 4.35 -1.05 3.88
CA LEU A 258 5.23 -0.05 4.48
C LEU A 258 5.37 1.19 3.57
N ARG A 259 5.46 0.98 2.25
CA ARG A 259 5.48 2.04 1.24
C ARG A 259 4.25 2.94 1.36
N SER A 260 3.06 2.36 1.53
CA SER A 260 1.81 3.12 1.69
C SER A 260 1.82 4.01 2.92
N LEU A 261 2.36 3.52 4.05
CA LEU A 261 2.49 4.31 5.27
C LEU A 261 3.52 5.43 5.12
N ARG A 262 4.65 5.19 4.46
CA ARG A 262 5.67 6.22 4.21
C ARG A 262 5.17 7.30 3.27
N TRP A 263 4.43 6.92 2.23
CA TRP A 263 3.76 7.87 1.36
C TRP A 263 2.74 8.73 2.13
N LEU A 264 1.89 8.10 2.94
CA LEU A 264 0.89 8.81 3.74
C LEU A 264 1.52 9.70 4.82
N GLU A 265 2.60 9.26 5.46
CA GLU A 265 3.36 10.06 6.43
C GLU A 265 3.92 11.33 5.77
N ALA A 266 4.50 11.20 4.57
CA ALA A 266 5.03 12.34 3.83
C ALA A 266 3.94 13.31 3.36
N SER A 267 2.79 12.82 2.90
CA SER A 267 1.70 13.67 2.42
C SER A 267 1.16 14.61 3.51
N ILE A 268 1.27 14.21 4.78
CA ILE A 268 0.86 15.04 5.92
C ILE A 268 2.02 15.86 6.52
N ALA A 269 3.26 15.41 6.39
CA ALA A 269 4.44 16.16 6.83
C ALA A 269 4.61 17.48 6.06
N ASP A 270 4.29 17.46 4.76
CA ASP A 270 4.47 18.59 3.86
C ASP A 270 3.34 19.62 3.90
N THR A 271 2.26 19.41 4.68
CA THR A 271 1.14 20.36 4.76
C THR A 271 1.53 21.61 5.59
N PRO A 272 1.87 22.76 4.97
CA PRO A 272 2.33 23.92 5.70
C PRO A 272 1.11 24.60 6.35
N GLY A 273 1.10 24.71 7.68
CA GLY A 273 0.18 25.59 8.41
C GLY A 273 -0.79 24.95 9.40
N LYS A 274 -0.90 23.63 9.52
CA LYS A 274 -1.72 22.99 10.58
C LYS A 274 -0.93 22.56 11.82
N ALA A 275 0.37 22.27 11.69
CA ALA A 275 1.25 21.94 12.82
C ALA A 275 1.65 23.15 13.68
N ALA A 276 1.51 24.38 13.16
CA ALA A 276 1.86 25.61 13.89
C ALA A 276 0.76 26.09 14.85
N GLU A 277 -0.52 25.77 14.58
CA GLU A 277 -1.64 26.12 15.47
C GLU A 277 -1.77 25.14 16.65
N SER A 278 -1.36 23.88 16.48
CA SER A 278 -1.32 22.88 17.56
C SER A 278 -0.23 23.16 18.61
N GLN A 279 0.80 23.96 18.29
CA GLN A 279 1.85 24.34 19.25
C GLN A 279 1.48 25.57 20.11
N GLN A 280 0.53 26.42 19.69
CA GLN A 280 0.14 27.61 20.46
C GLN A 280 -1.04 27.37 21.43
N SER A 281 -1.80 26.28 21.28
CA SER A 281 -2.87 25.89 22.22
C SER A 281 -2.43 24.84 23.25
N ALA A 282 -1.25 24.24 23.10
CA ALA A 282 -0.70 23.23 24.01
C ALA A 282 -0.12 23.87 25.29
N GLY A 283 -1.01 24.25 26.21
CA GLY A 283 -0.64 24.45 27.60
C GLY A 283 -0.15 23.13 28.22
N SER A 284 1.15 23.07 28.51
CA SER A 284 1.82 22.09 29.39
C SER A 284 1.50 20.60 29.16
N ALA A 285 1.67 20.08 27.94
CA ALA A 285 1.77 18.64 27.72
C ALA A 285 3.21 18.14 28.02
N GLY A 286 3.33 17.05 28.78
CA GLY A 286 4.60 16.43 29.17
C GLY A 286 5.33 15.72 28.01
N PRO A 287 6.53 15.16 28.25
CA PRO A 287 7.44 14.64 27.24
C PRO A 287 7.02 13.24 26.73
N GLY A 288 5.95 13.21 25.93
CA GLY A 288 5.54 12.10 25.07
C GLY A 288 4.99 12.71 23.79
N SER A 289 5.89 13.08 22.89
CA SER A 289 5.61 13.90 21.71
C SER A 289 4.67 13.21 20.72
N ALA A 290 3.82 14.00 20.05
CA ALA A 290 2.96 13.62 18.93
C ALA A 290 3.70 12.79 17.84
N LEU A 291 2.95 12.19 16.91
CA LEU A 291 3.52 11.48 15.75
C LEU A 291 4.71 12.24 15.14
N ASP A 292 5.88 11.62 15.15
CA ASP A 292 7.08 12.15 14.50
C ASP A 292 6.98 11.90 12.99
N LEU A 293 6.57 12.89 12.21
CA LEU A 293 6.29 12.73 10.78
C LEU A 293 7.54 13.03 9.96
N GLN A 294 7.98 12.06 9.16
CA GLN A 294 9.15 12.19 8.30
C GLN A 294 8.74 12.53 6.85
N PRO A 295 9.27 13.61 6.25
CA PRO A 295 9.02 13.93 4.86
C PRO A 295 9.78 12.96 3.93
N LEU A 296 9.34 12.89 2.68
CA LEU A 296 10.09 12.25 1.60
C LEU A 296 10.73 13.32 0.72
N PRO A 297 11.85 13.02 0.01
CA PRO A 297 12.39 13.92 -1.00
C PRO A 297 11.31 14.35 -1.99
N GLU A 298 11.23 15.65 -2.25
CA GLU A 298 10.24 16.24 -3.15
C GLU A 298 10.52 15.78 -4.59
N VAL A 299 9.48 15.29 -5.26
CA VAL A 299 9.54 14.88 -6.67
C VAL A 299 8.38 15.54 -7.39
N GLU A 300 8.71 16.37 -8.38
CA GLU A 300 7.73 16.95 -9.30
C GLU A 300 7.20 15.88 -10.26
N GLU A 301 5.98 16.08 -10.77
CA GLU A 301 5.44 15.26 -11.84
C GLU A 301 6.41 15.23 -13.05
N PRO A 302 6.65 14.06 -13.66
CA PRO A 302 7.44 13.96 -14.86
C PRO A 302 6.87 14.82 -16.00
N ARG A 303 7.75 15.44 -16.78
CA ARG A 303 7.40 16.33 -17.90
C ARG A 303 7.11 15.59 -19.21
N GLY A 304 7.31 14.29 -19.23
CA GLY A 304 7.13 13.45 -20.39
C GLY A 304 7.85 12.11 -20.30
N ILE A 305 7.71 11.33 -21.36
CA ILE A 305 8.39 10.04 -21.55
C ILE A 305 9.61 10.26 -22.44
N ASN A 306 10.80 10.06 -21.89
CA ASN A 306 12.07 10.25 -22.60
C ASN A 306 12.29 9.16 -23.65
N TYR A 307 12.07 7.91 -23.28
CA TYR A 307 12.18 6.75 -24.17
C TYR A 307 11.37 5.56 -23.64
N VAL A 308 11.15 4.60 -24.52
CA VAL A 308 10.66 3.27 -24.19
C VAL A 308 11.71 2.23 -24.60
N GLU A 309 12.00 1.29 -23.70
CA GLU A 309 12.88 0.16 -23.94
C GLU A 309 12.08 -1.11 -24.24
N LEU A 310 12.35 -1.72 -25.39
CA LEU A 310 11.80 -3.00 -25.81
C LEU A 310 12.91 -4.06 -25.78
N SER A 311 12.55 -5.26 -25.32
CA SER A 311 13.40 -6.44 -25.44
C SER A 311 12.76 -7.43 -26.41
N THR A 312 13.54 -8.07 -27.28
CA THR A 312 13.02 -8.98 -28.31
C THR A 312 13.96 -10.12 -28.65
N ASP A 313 13.40 -11.28 -28.98
CA ASP A 313 14.07 -12.44 -29.60
C ASP A 313 13.86 -12.49 -31.13
N ASP A 314 12.96 -11.67 -31.68
CA ASP A 314 12.64 -11.55 -33.11
C ASP A 314 12.87 -10.11 -33.60
N LEU A 315 14.14 -9.71 -33.57
CA LEU A 315 14.57 -8.40 -34.07
C LEU A 315 14.13 -8.16 -35.52
N GLY A 316 14.10 -9.20 -36.35
CA GLY A 316 13.74 -9.09 -37.76
C GLY A 316 12.30 -8.60 -37.96
N THR A 317 11.35 -9.13 -37.18
CA THR A 317 9.95 -8.68 -37.21
C THR A 317 9.80 -7.28 -36.62
N LEU A 318 10.42 -7.01 -35.46
CA LEU A 318 10.33 -5.70 -34.82
C LEU A 318 10.92 -4.59 -35.71
N THR A 319 12.06 -4.84 -36.35
CA THR A 319 12.71 -3.92 -37.30
C THR A 319 11.78 -3.55 -38.46
N ARG A 320 11.08 -4.55 -39.06
CA ARG A 320 10.11 -4.28 -40.13
C ARG A 320 8.95 -3.42 -39.64
N GLN A 321 8.44 -3.68 -38.45
CA GLN A 321 7.35 -2.88 -37.85
C GLN A 321 7.80 -1.45 -37.56
N MET A 322 9.00 -1.25 -37.01
CA MET A 322 9.55 0.10 -36.74
C MET A 322 9.64 0.93 -38.02
N HIS A 323 10.17 0.38 -39.12
CA HIS A 323 10.20 1.06 -40.41
C HIS A 323 8.80 1.36 -40.96
N GLN A 324 7.85 0.43 -40.83
CA GLN A 324 6.46 0.64 -41.27
C GLN A 324 5.76 1.77 -40.48
N LEU A 325 6.12 1.95 -39.21
CA LEU A 325 5.64 3.04 -38.35
C LEU A 325 6.38 4.36 -38.59
N GLY A 326 7.40 4.37 -39.46
CA GLY A 326 8.17 5.55 -39.83
C GLY A 326 9.33 5.87 -38.89
N PHE A 327 9.72 4.95 -38.01
CA PHE A 327 10.93 5.11 -37.20
C PHE A 327 12.19 4.93 -38.06
N GLN A 328 13.18 5.76 -37.77
CA GLN A 328 14.52 5.71 -38.36
C GLN A 328 15.47 5.00 -37.41
N PHE A 329 16.25 4.08 -37.96
CA PHE A 329 17.36 3.45 -37.24
C PHE A 329 18.52 4.43 -37.12
N ILE A 330 18.95 4.72 -35.89
CA ILE A 330 20.04 5.67 -35.63
C ILE A 330 21.39 4.95 -35.58
N GLY A 331 21.44 3.84 -34.85
CA GLY A 331 22.66 3.08 -34.67
C GLY A 331 22.62 2.14 -33.48
N TYR A 332 23.73 1.45 -33.30
CA TYR A 332 23.99 0.60 -32.14
C TYR A 332 24.68 1.41 -31.05
N HIS A 333 24.43 1.03 -29.79
CA HIS A 333 25.13 1.62 -28.66
C HIS A 333 26.63 1.35 -28.76
N ARG A 334 27.45 2.38 -28.52
CA ARG A 334 28.92 2.33 -28.67
C ARG A 334 29.61 1.18 -27.89
N SER A 335 29.09 0.85 -26.71
CA SER A 335 29.66 -0.17 -25.81
C SER A 335 28.78 -1.44 -25.69
N LYS A 336 27.53 -1.39 -26.18
CA LYS A 336 26.52 -2.46 -26.03
C LYS A 336 25.98 -2.82 -27.42
N PRO A 337 26.70 -3.64 -28.20
CA PRO A 337 26.40 -3.86 -29.62
C PRO A 337 25.06 -4.57 -29.89
N HIS A 338 24.39 -5.08 -28.85
CA HIS A 338 23.06 -5.70 -28.92
C HIS A 338 21.92 -4.70 -28.62
N VAL A 339 22.24 -3.41 -28.39
CA VAL A 339 21.27 -2.36 -28.08
C VAL A 339 21.23 -1.35 -29.23
N GLN A 340 20.03 -1.04 -29.71
CA GLN A 340 19.75 -0.19 -30.86
C GLN A 340 18.88 1.00 -30.47
N LEU A 341 19.07 2.15 -31.11
CA LEU A 341 18.18 3.31 -30.99
C LEU A 341 17.40 3.55 -32.27
N TRP A 342 16.09 3.75 -32.10
CA TRP A 342 15.15 4.10 -33.15
C TRP A 342 14.44 5.40 -32.78
N LEU A 343 14.40 6.36 -33.73
CA LEU A 343 13.77 7.66 -33.53
C LEU A 343 12.65 7.91 -34.51
N ARG A 344 11.61 8.60 -34.06
CA ARG A 344 10.66 9.30 -34.90
C ARG A 344 10.34 10.64 -34.27
N GLY A 345 10.90 11.73 -34.79
CA GLY A 345 10.90 13.02 -34.11
C GLY A 345 11.47 12.93 -32.69
N GLN A 346 10.67 13.24 -31.68
CA GLN A 346 11.00 13.11 -30.25
C GLN A 346 10.62 11.75 -29.65
N ALA A 347 9.92 10.87 -30.38
CA ALA A 347 9.63 9.52 -29.90
C ALA A 347 10.88 8.64 -30.02
N ARG A 348 11.32 8.07 -28.88
CA ARG A 348 12.58 7.31 -28.78
C ARG A 348 12.30 5.88 -28.33
N ILE A 349 12.69 4.91 -29.14
CA ILE A 349 12.57 3.48 -28.83
C ILE A 349 13.97 2.87 -28.79
N ILE A 350 14.34 2.35 -27.62
CA ILE A 350 15.56 1.57 -27.46
C ILE A 350 15.17 0.09 -27.60
N VAL A 351 15.89 -0.65 -28.43
CA VAL A 351 15.64 -2.09 -28.66
C VAL A 351 16.86 -2.87 -28.22
N SER A 352 16.66 -3.81 -27.29
CA SER A 352 17.68 -4.75 -26.86
C SER A 352 17.35 -6.17 -27.36
N GLU A 353 18.32 -6.86 -27.92
CA GLU A 353 18.17 -8.28 -28.25
C GLU A 353 18.35 -9.13 -26.99
N VAL A 354 17.41 -10.07 -26.75
CA VAL A 354 17.54 -11.03 -25.65
C VAL A 354 18.70 -11.97 -25.98
N THR A 355 19.79 -11.87 -25.21
CA THR A 355 20.88 -12.86 -25.24
C THR A 355 20.70 -13.82 -24.06
N GLU A 356 20.94 -15.12 -24.27
CA GLU A 356 20.73 -16.20 -23.27
C GLU A 356 21.39 -15.92 -21.90
N GLU A 357 22.38 -15.03 -21.84
CA GLU A 357 23.15 -14.69 -20.63
C GLU A 357 22.52 -13.57 -19.76
N ALA A 358 21.52 -12.82 -20.25
CA ALA A 358 21.00 -11.61 -19.58
C ALA A 358 19.69 -11.84 -18.79
N GLY A 359 19.30 -13.08 -18.52
CA GLY A 359 18.04 -13.42 -17.87
C GLY A 359 17.97 -12.99 -16.41
N THR A 360 17.34 -11.84 -16.13
CA THR A 360 16.75 -11.56 -14.82
C THR A 360 15.50 -12.42 -14.63
N THR A 361 15.20 -12.77 -13.39
CA THR A 361 14.32 -13.88 -12.97
C THR A 361 12.81 -13.73 -13.28
N SER A 362 12.39 -12.72 -14.05
CA SER A 362 10.98 -12.43 -14.35
C SER A 362 10.66 -12.11 -15.82
N ALA A 363 11.66 -12.05 -16.71
CA ALA A 363 11.43 -11.67 -18.11
C ALA A 363 10.73 -12.80 -18.92
N PRO A 364 9.79 -12.48 -19.82
CA PRO A 364 9.26 -13.45 -20.76
C PRO A 364 10.38 -14.05 -21.61
N VAL A 365 10.46 -15.38 -21.64
CA VAL A 365 11.53 -16.10 -22.36
C VAL A 365 11.42 -15.94 -23.88
N ASN A 366 10.23 -15.60 -24.39
CA ASN A 366 9.96 -15.49 -25.83
C ASN A 366 9.15 -14.22 -26.16
N GLY A 367 9.41 -13.65 -27.33
CA GLY A 367 8.67 -12.54 -27.92
C GLY A 367 9.23 -11.15 -27.62
N THR A 368 8.52 -10.14 -28.13
CA THR A 368 8.83 -8.72 -27.87
C THR A 368 8.02 -8.21 -26.68
N PHE A 369 8.68 -7.62 -25.69
CA PHE A 369 8.02 -7.05 -24.52
C PHE A 369 8.62 -5.69 -24.12
N LEU A 370 7.83 -4.92 -23.39
CA LEU A 370 8.29 -3.69 -22.76
C LEU A 370 9.22 -4.04 -21.60
N ARG A 371 10.48 -3.63 -21.70
CA ARG A 371 11.48 -3.80 -20.64
C ARG A 371 11.46 -2.64 -19.66
N GLY A 372 11.41 -1.41 -20.18
CA GLY A 372 11.45 -0.24 -19.30
C GLY A 372 10.99 1.06 -19.95
N ILE A 373 10.82 2.08 -19.12
CA ILE A 373 10.36 3.42 -19.49
C ILE A 373 11.29 4.44 -18.84
N GLY A 374 11.82 5.37 -19.62
CA GLY A 374 12.54 6.54 -19.11
C GLY A 374 11.60 7.72 -18.94
N PHE A 375 11.51 8.29 -17.75
CA PHE A 375 10.73 9.50 -17.47
C PHE A 375 11.62 10.73 -17.41
N GLU A 376 11.13 11.85 -17.94
CA GLU A 376 11.80 13.15 -17.84
C GLU A 376 11.45 13.79 -16.49
N VAL A 377 12.39 13.78 -15.57
CA VAL A 377 12.24 14.33 -14.21
C VAL A 377 13.08 15.59 -14.02
N THR A 378 12.69 16.45 -13.08
CA THR A 378 13.45 17.67 -12.75
C THR A 378 14.77 17.35 -12.02
N ASP A 379 14.76 16.36 -11.12
CA ASP A 379 15.95 15.91 -10.37
C ASP A 379 15.95 14.38 -10.24
N SER A 380 16.92 13.75 -10.91
CA SER A 380 17.08 12.29 -10.91
C SER A 380 17.59 11.74 -9.57
N GLN A 381 18.39 12.50 -8.82
CA GLN A 381 18.92 12.07 -7.54
C GLN A 381 17.81 12.08 -6.48
N SER A 382 16.99 13.13 -6.43
CA SER A 382 15.84 13.19 -5.54
C SER A 382 14.83 12.06 -5.81
N ALA A 383 14.61 11.71 -7.10
CA ALA A 383 13.77 10.56 -7.46
C ALA A 383 14.35 9.22 -6.96
N MET A 384 15.66 9.00 -7.08
CA MET A 384 16.32 7.81 -6.55
C MET A 384 16.32 7.73 -5.02
N ASP A 385 16.59 8.84 -4.34
CA ASP A 385 16.57 8.93 -2.88
C ASP A 385 15.16 8.64 -2.34
N ARG A 386 14.14 9.18 -3.01
CA ARG A 386 12.73 8.87 -2.74
C ARG A 386 12.43 7.39 -2.97
N ALA A 387 12.88 6.81 -4.09
CA ALA A 387 12.68 5.40 -4.39
C ALA A 387 13.27 4.48 -3.32
N ALA A 388 14.46 4.80 -2.82
CA ALA A 388 15.12 4.06 -1.74
C ALA A 388 14.31 4.10 -0.44
N LEU A 389 13.79 5.27 -0.06
CA LEU A 389 12.93 5.42 1.14
C LEU A 389 11.55 4.75 0.98
N LEU A 390 11.09 4.56 -0.24
CA LEU A 390 9.89 3.80 -0.61
C LEU A 390 10.17 2.30 -0.86
N HIS A 391 11.38 1.83 -0.54
CA HIS A 391 11.80 0.44 -0.69
C HIS A 391 11.65 -0.11 -2.12
N ALA A 392 11.82 0.73 -3.14
CA ALA A 392 11.92 0.29 -4.51
C ALA A 392 13.32 -0.27 -4.79
N GLU A 393 13.40 -1.42 -5.44
CA GLU A 393 14.68 -2.06 -5.78
C GLU A 393 15.31 -1.37 -6.98
N GLU A 394 16.57 -0.98 -6.86
CA GLU A 394 17.33 -0.38 -7.95
C GLU A 394 17.64 -1.39 -9.06
N VAL A 395 17.46 -0.97 -10.31
CA VAL A 395 17.81 -1.78 -11.48
C VAL A 395 19.34 -1.81 -11.65
N PRO A 396 19.98 -2.98 -11.59
CA PRO A 396 21.40 -3.08 -11.90
C PRO A 396 21.63 -2.83 -13.39
N ARG A 397 22.53 -1.90 -13.72
CA ARG A 397 22.92 -1.58 -15.10
C ARG A 397 24.43 -1.67 -15.26
N ASP A 398 24.88 -2.40 -16.27
CA ASP A 398 26.27 -2.35 -16.72
C ASP A 398 26.53 -0.99 -17.39
N GLN A 399 27.51 -0.26 -16.88
CA GLN A 399 27.88 1.08 -17.36
C GLN A 399 29.37 1.12 -17.68
N ALA A 400 29.73 1.49 -18.92
CA ALA A 400 31.12 1.82 -19.23
C ALA A 400 31.46 3.23 -18.71
N HIS A 401 32.76 3.53 -18.58
CA HIS A 401 33.23 4.79 -17.99
C HIS A 401 32.72 6.07 -18.69
N ASP A 402 32.41 5.97 -19.98
CA ASP A 402 32.00 7.10 -20.83
C ASP A 402 30.50 7.04 -21.22
N ASP A 403 29.72 6.12 -20.61
CA ASP A 403 28.27 6.02 -20.81
C ASP A 403 27.55 7.00 -19.84
N GLU A 404 26.41 7.55 -20.27
CA GLU A 404 25.53 8.34 -19.42
C GLU A 404 24.93 7.45 -18.32
N VAL A 405 24.93 7.98 -17.10
CA VAL A 405 24.45 7.27 -15.92
C VAL A 405 22.93 7.39 -15.86
N LEU A 406 22.24 6.38 -16.37
CA LEU A 406 20.80 6.22 -16.23
C LEU A 406 20.50 5.31 -15.04
N ARG A 407 19.84 5.87 -14.02
CA ARG A 407 19.44 5.17 -12.80
C ARG A 407 17.93 4.95 -12.80
N GLY A 408 17.51 3.85 -12.21
CA GLY A 408 16.11 3.46 -12.21
C GLY A 408 15.83 2.37 -11.20
N VAL A 409 14.55 2.08 -11.02
CA VAL A 409 14.05 1.06 -10.09
C VAL A 409 13.07 0.12 -10.78
N PHE A 410 12.89 -1.07 -10.23
CA PHE A 410 11.87 -1.99 -10.72
C PHE A 410 10.48 -1.53 -10.29
N ALA A 411 9.56 -1.51 -11.25
CA ALA A 411 8.13 -1.39 -10.99
C ALA A 411 7.54 -2.74 -10.54
N PRO A 412 6.33 -2.75 -9.97
CA PRO A 412 5.71 -3.94 -9.40
C PRO A 412 5.46 -5.10 -10.40
N ASP A 413 5.31 -4.79 -11.68
CA ASP A 413 5.19 -5.79 -12.76
C ASP A 413 6.54 -6.33 -13.26
N GLY A 414 7.64 -5.82 -12.71
CA GLY A 414 9.02 -6.15 -13.11
C GLY A 414 9.55 -5.29 -14.25
N SER A 415 8.76 -4.34 -14.78
CA SER A 415 9.28 -3.36 -15.74
C SER A 415 10.26 -2.40 -15.06
N GLU A 416 11.19 -1.86 -15.83
CA GLU A 416 12.25 -0.97 -15.34
C GLU A 416 11.83 0.50 -15.52
N VAL A 417 11.89 1.31 -14.46
CA VAL A 417 11.53 2.73 -14.49
C VAL A 417 12.78 3.57 -14.28
N PHE A 418 13.16 4.36 -15.28
CA PHE A 418 14.38 5.18 -15.26
C PHE A 418 14.06 6.67 -15.10
N PHE A 419 14.94 7.37 -14.39
CA PHE A 419 14.85 8.80 -14.16
C PHE A 419 15.87 9.54 -15.01
N HIS A 420 15.40 10.22 -16.05
CA HIS A 420 16.24 11.07 -16.89
C HIS A 420 16.05 12.53 -16.50
N GLN A 421 17.12 13.19 -16.09
CA GLN A 421 17.07 14.59 -15.70
C GLN A 421 16.92 15.49 -16.92
N PHE A 422 15.88 16.31 -16.94
CA PHE A 422 15.62 17.24 -18.04
C PHE A 422 16.61 18.42 -18.00
N ASP A 423 17.70 18.35 -18.76
CA ASP A 423 18.73 19.39 -18.85
C ASP A 423 18.82 20.07 -20.23
N ALA A 424 18.41 19.39 -21.29
CA ALA A 424 18.47 19.84 -22.67
C ALA A 424 17.34 19.26 -23.54
N ALA A 425 17.05 19.92 -24.67
CA ALA A 425 16.03 19.45 -25.62
C ALA A 425 16.37 18.11 -26.30
N THR A 426 17.65 17.72 -26.33
CA THR A 426 18.11 16.43 -26.83
C THR A 426 18.97 15.78 -25.75
N PRO A 427 18.55 14.62 -25.20
CA PRO A 427 19.31 13.89 -24.20
C PRO A 427 20.74 13.56 -24.64
N ALA A 428 21.71 13.64 -23.73
CA ALA A 428 23.11 13.42 -24.07
C ALA A 428 23.39 11.94 -24.44
N TRP A 429 22.68 10.99 -23.86
CA TRP A 429 22.82 9.54 -24.08
C TRP A 429 22.56 9.14 -25.53
N ILE A 430 21.78 9.92 -26.29
CA ILE A 430 21.55 9.67 -27.72
C ILE A 430 22.87 9.64 -28.50
N LYS A 431 23.87 10.43 -28.07
CA LYS A 431 25.20 10.46 -28.68
C LYS A 431 25.93 9.12 -28.58
N GLU A 432 25.49 8.22 -27.70
CA GLU A 432 26.02 6.87 -27.58
C GLU A 432 25.63 5.94 -28.72
N PHE A 433 24.61 6.32 -29.50
CA PHE A 433 24.13 5.57 -30.65
C PHE A 433 24.54 6.19 -31.99
N GLY A 434 25.15 7.38 -31.97
CA GLY A 434 25.56 8.12 -33.15
C GLY A 434 25.04 9.57 -33.16
N HIS A 435 24.93 10.14 -34.35
CA HIS A 435 24.41 11.49 -34.56
C HIS A 435 23.34 11.43 -35.64
N ASP A 436 22.10 11.69 -35.27
CA ASP A 436 21.10 12.07 -36.27
C ASP A 436 19.98 12.90 -35.63
N HIS A 437 19.39 13.76 -36.45
CA HIS A 437 18.20 14.53 -36.10
C HIS A 437 17.08 14.14 -37.05
N ASP A 438 15.97 13.64 -36.51
CA ASP A 438 14.75 13.47 -37.29
C ASP A 438 13.94 14.79 -37.25
N GLU A 439 13.71 15.40 -38.40
CA GLU A 439 12.95 16.65 -38.54
C GLU A 439 11.44 16.47 -38.33
N GLN A 440 10.96 15.23 -38.16
CA GLN A 440 9.57 14.94 -37.85
C GLN A 440 9.15 15.48 -36.47
N VAL A 441 7.87 15.83 -36.35
CA VAL A 441 7.26 16.20 -35.07
C VAL A 441 6.36 15.05 -34.60
N SER A 442 6.90 14.23 -33.72
CA SER A 442 6.17 13.15 -33.03
C SER A 442 6.76 12.92 -31.64
N HIS A 443 5.95 12.45 -30.72
CA HIS A 443 6.32 12.12 -29.34
C HIS A 443 5.53 10.89 -28.89
N ILE A 444 5.89 10.33 -27.74
CA ILE A 444 5.12 9.25 -27.10
C ILE A 444 3.98 9.90 -26.31
N ASP A 445 2.75 9.77 -26.78
CA ASP A 445 1.55 10.33 -26.11
C ASP A 445 1.16 9.53 -24.85
N HIS A 446 1.25 8.20 -24.90
CA HIS A 446 0.95 7.32 -23.77
C HIS A 446 1.65 5.96 -23.91
N VAL A 447 1.81 5.26 -22.78
CA VAL A 447 2.29 3.87 -22.72
C VAL A 447 1.27 3.02 -22.00
N ASN A 448 0.72 2.02 -22.69
CA ASN A 448 -0.26 1.09 -22.13
C ASN A 448 0.46 -0.09 -21.47
N LEU A 449 0.18 -0.36 -20.20
CA LEU A 449 0.75 -1.46 -19.44
C LEU A 449 -0.30 -2.54 -19.14
N ALA A 450 0.01 -3.78 -19.50
CA ALA A 450 -0.76 -4.93 -19.06
C ALA A 450 -0.28 -5.37 -17.67
N GLN A 451 -1.13 -5.20 -16.66
CA GLN A 451 -0.80 -5.52 -15.27
C GLN A 451 -1.30 -6.93 -14.90
N PRO A 452 -0.47 -7.74 -14.22
CA PRO A 452 -0.96 -8.90 -13.48
C PRO A 452 -2.02 -8.47 -12.46
N SER A 453 -3.10 -9.24 -12.35
CA SER A 453 -4.25 -8.88 -11.50
C SER A 453 -3.88 -8.66 -10.03
N ASN A 454 -2.85 -9.35 -9.55
CA ASN A 454 -2.35 -9.26 -8.18
C ASN A 454 -1.33 -8.12 -7.96
N HIS A 455 -0.90 -7.42 -9.02
CA HIS A 455 0.09 -6.33 -8.94
C HIS A 455 -0.53 -4.95 -9.22
N TYR A 456 -1.80 -4.92 -9.63
CA TYR A 456 -2.43 -3.72 -10.16
C TYR A 456 -2.58 -2.60 -9.12
N ASP A 457 -3.10 -2.90 -7.92
CA ASP A 457 -3.28 -1.89 -6.87
C ASP A 457 -1.91 -1.36 -6.41
N GLU A 458 -0.93 -2.24 -6.24
CA GLU A 458 0.45 -1.87 -5.93
C GLU A 458 1.09 -0.98 -7.02
N ALA A 459 0.81 -1.24 -8.30
CA ALA A 459 1.30 -0.40 -9.39
C ALA A 459 0.74 1.03 -9.31
N VAL A 460 -0.53 1.17 -8.92
CA VAL A 460 -1.14 2.50 -8.68
C VAL A 460 -0.40 3.21 -7.56
N LEU A 461 -0.17 2.56 -6.42
CA LEU A 461 0.57 3.16 -5.30
C LEU A 461 2.02 3.46 -5.69
N PHE A 462 2.70 2.59 -6.41
CA PHE A 462 4.06 2.80 -6.88
C PHE A 462 4.18 4.08 -7.71
N TYR A 463 3.35 4.24 -8.75
CA TYR A 463 3.41 5.42 -9.62
C TYR A 463 2.94 6.70 -8.91
N THR A 464 1.95 6.59 -8.00
CA THR A 464 1.49 7.73 -7.19
C THR A 464 2.56 8.18 -6.20
N SER A 465 3.15 7.24 -5.46
CA SER A 465 4.10 7.54 -4.41
C SER A 465 5.46 7.94 -4.95
N LEU A 466 5.94 7.34 -6.04
CA LEU A 466 7.29 7.56 -6.56
C LEU A 466 7.38 8.71 -7.56
N LEU A 467 6.44 8.79 -8.50
CA LEU A 467 6.44 9.76 -9.61
C LEU A 467 5.41 10.88 -9.46
N ALA A 468 4.71 10.96 -8.32
CA ALA A 468 3.65 11.92 -8.09
C ALA A 468 2.52 11.90 -9.15
N LEU A 469 2.34 10.78 -9.88
CA LEU A 469 1.28 10.65 -10.88
C LEU A 469 -0.09 10.50 -10.21
N HIS A 470 -1.13 10.98 -10.88
CA HIS A 470 -2.50 10.87 -10.40
C HIS A 470 -3.23 9.70 -11.04
N ALA A 471 -3.87 8.88 -10.20
CA ALA A 471 -4.76 7.83 -10.65
C ALA A 471 -6.15 8.41 -10.99
N GLN A 472 -6.61 8.18 -12.22
CA GLN A 472 -7.99 8.45 -12.59
C GLN A 472 -8.93 7.34 -12.09
N SER A 473 -10.25 7.59 -12.09
CA SER A 473 -11.23 6.55 -11.74
C SER A 473 -11.10 5.34 -12.65
N SER A 474 -11.05 4.15 -12.04
CA SER A 474 -11.04 2.86 -12.74
C SER A 474 -12.28 2.70 -13.62
N GLN A 475 -12.11 2.14 -14.83
CA GLN A 475 -13.18 1.88 -15.79
C GLN A 475 -13.10 0.45 -16.31
N ASP A 476 -14.25 -0.17 -16.54
CA ASP A 476 -14.35 -1.47 -17.23
C ASP A 476 -14.53 -1.26 -18.73
N VAL A 477 -13.56 -1.73 -19.50
CA VAL A 477 -13.53 -1.59 -20.96
C VAL A 477 -13.86 -2.94 -21.61
N PRO A 478 -14.89 -3.03 -22.47
CA PRO A 478 -15.19 -4.27 -23.20
C PRO A 478 -14.06 -4.67 -24.16
N SER A 479 -13.62 -5.93 -24.08
CA SER A 479 -12.63 -6.55 -24.97
C SER A 479 -13.13 -7.92 -25.45
N PRO A 480 -12.63 -8.46 -26.58
CA PRO A 480 -12.93 -9.83 -27.01
C PRO A 480 -12.67 -10.90 -25.93
N SER A 481 -11.73 -10.64 -25.01
CA SER A 481 -11.40 -11.55 -23.90
C SER A 481 -12.27 -11.37 -22.65
N GLY A 482 -13.16 -10.36 -22.62
CA GLY A 482 -14.01 -10.01 -21.48
C GLY A 482 -13.87 -8.54 -21.06
N LEU A 483 -14.30 -8.19 -19.85
CA LEU A 483 -14.13 -6.83 -19.32
C LEU A 483 -12.69 -6.66 -18.83
N VAL A 484 -11.99 -5.66 -19.38
CA VAL A 484 -10.66 -5.24 -18.95
C VAL A 484 -10.83 -4.10 -17.97
N ARG A 485 -10.32 -4.26 -16.75
CA ARG A 485 -10.25 -3.16 -15.78
C ARG A 485 -9.10 -2.25 -16.15
N SER A 486 -9.35 -0.95 -16.27
CA SER A 486 -8.38 0.06 -16.69
C SER A 486 -8.31 1.23 -15.72
N GLN A 487 -7.12 1.56 -15.22
CA GLN A 487 -6.84 2.84 -14.55
C GLN A 487 -5.81 3.62 -15.35
N VAL A 488 -6.02 4.92 -15.53
CA VAL A 488 -5.00 5.77 -16.13
C VAL A 488 -4.23 6.48 -15.03
N MET A 489 -2.91 6.27 -14.98
CA MET A 489 -2.00 7.13 -14.24
C MET A 489 -1.61 8.30 -15.15
N SER A 490 -1.70 9.54 -14.67
CA SER A 490 -1.36 10.71 -15.49
C SER A 490 -0.77 11.87 -14.69
N SER A 491 0.08 12.67 -15.33
CA SER A 491 0.44 14.01 -14.85
C SER A 491 -0.73 14.98 -15.01
N THR A 492 -0.75 16.05 -14.24
CA THR A 492 -1.78 17.09 -14.26
C THR A 492 -1.86 17.80 -15.61
N ASP A 493 -0.71 18.02 -16.26
CA ASP A 493 -0.63 18.62 -17.59
C ASP A 493 -0.91 17.63 -18.74
N GLY A 494 -1.02 16.35 -18.41
CA GLY A 494 -1.26 15.25 -19.35
C GLY A 494 -0.08 14.91 -20.26
N SER A 495 1.14 15.37 -19.93
CA SER A 495 2.38 15.02 -20.63
C SER A 495 2.80 13.56 -20.41
N VAL A 496 2.38 12.95 -19.30
CA VAL A 496 2.50 11.51 -19.05
C VAL A 496 1.12 10.90 -18.89
N ARG A 497 0.88 9.80 -19.62
CA ARG A 497 -0.35 9.00 -19.55
C ARG A 497 -0.02 7.52 -19.63
N MET A 498 -0.45 6.76 -18.63
CA MET A 498 -0.17 5.35 -18.50
C MET A 498 -1.42 4.58 -18.10
N PRO A 499 -2.19 4.08 -19.08
CA PRO A 499 -3.27 3.13 -18.82
C PRO A 499 -2.70 1.81 -18.29
N LEU A 500 -3.00 1.49 -17.04
CA LEU A 500 -2.78 0.21 -16.39
C LEU A 500 -4.00 -0.68 -16.62
N ASN A 501 -3.83 -1.79 -17.33
CA ASN A 501 -4.92 -2.66 -17.75
C ASN A 501 -4.77 -4.07 -17.19
N VAL A 502 -5.81 -4.55 -16.49
CA VAL A 502 -5.91 -5.94 -16.07
C VAL A 502 -6.87 -6.64 -17.01
N SER A 503 -6.32 -7.57 -17.80
CA SER A 503 -7.15 -8.45 -18.61
C SER A 503 -7.79 -9.53 -17.73
N PRO A 504 -9.03 -9.94 -18.03
CA PRO A 504 -9.64 -11.05 -17.33
C PRO A 504 -8.79 -12.31 -17.55
N GLN A 505 -8.47 -13.02 -16.47
CA GLN A 505 -7.72 -14.26 -16.61
C GLN A 505 -8.56 -15.26 -17.43
N PRO A 506 -8.00 -15.89 -18.48
CA PRO A 506 -8.72 -16.94 -19.17
C PRO A 506 -8.99 -18.07 -18.18
N ASN A 507 -10.25 -18.53 -18.09
CA ASN A 507 -10.58 -19.75 -17.35
C ASN A 507 -9.64 -20.86 -17.81
N ALA A 508 -8.95 -21.52 -16.87
CA ALA A 508 -8.02 -22.62 -17.15
C ALA A 508 -8.67 -23.77 -17.97
N GLU A 509 -10.01 -23.85 -17.98
CA GLU A 509 -10.77 -24.81 -18.80
C GLU A 509 -10.92 -24.42 -20.28
N ALA A 510 -10.68 -23.17 -20.66
CA ALA A 510 -10.85 -22.70 -22.05
C ALA A 510 -9.62 -22.97 -22.94
N VAL A 511 -8.45 -23.23 -22.36
CA VAL A 511 -7.20 -23.47 -23.12
C VAL A 511 -7.08 -24.93 -23.57
N ALA A 512 -7.83 -25.86 -22.98
CA ALA A 512 -7.85 -27.27 -23.41
C ALA A 512 -8.71 -27.54 -24.66
N GLY A 513 -9.40 -26.52 -25.20
CA GLY A 513 -10.46 -26.71 -26.18
C GLY A 513 -10.46 -25.72 -27.33
N ARG A 514 -9.31 -25.40 -27.93
CA ARG A 514 -9.23 -24.75 -29.26
C ARG A 514 -7.83 -24.86 -29.89
N GLY A 515 -7.43 -26.09 -30.19
CA GLY A 515 -6.69 -26.31 -31.43
C GLY A 515 -7.69 -26.27 -32.58
N ILE A 516 -7.54 -25.32 -33.51
CA ILE A 516 -7.89 -25.40 -34.95
C ILE A 516 -7.21 -24.17 -35.59
N GLY A 517 -6.57 -24.38 -36.75
CA GLY A 517 -5.62 -23.45 -37.36
C GLY A 517 -6.19 -22.45 -38.37
N SER A 518 -5.25 -21.74 -39.02
CA SER A 518 -5.36 -20.86 -40.22
C SER A 518 -6.24 -19.60 -40.06
N VAL A 519 -5.86 -18.39 -40.49
CA VAL A 519 -5.00 -17.94 -41.61
C VAL A 519 -4.11 -16.78 -41.15
#